data_AF-A0A7S3B6X0-F1
#
_entry.id   AF-A0A7S3B6X0-F1
#
_cell.length_a   1.000
_cell.length_b   1.000
_cell.length_c   1.000
_cell.angle_alpha   90.00
_cell.angle_beta   90.00
_cell.angle_gamma   90.00
#
_symmetry.space_group_name_H-M   'P 1'
#
loop_
_entity.id
_entity.type
_entity.pdbx_description
1 polymer ?
#
loop_
_entity_poly.entity_id
_entity_poly.type
_entity_poly.pdbx_seq_one_letter_code
_entity_poly.pdbx_strand_id
1 'polypeptide(L)'
;RPARGASPAPAGRERVRVRFSVARELSFGESMMLVGSTDEVGAWDTDEGLALDWHEGDVWTGSVTLAPPSAPDAARGGEDGEGGGGGGGGQAPLLFKLVVLRDGAP
;
A
#
# COMPACT_ATOMS: atom_id res chain seq x y z
N ARG A 1 33.78 -28.39 -10.69
CA ARG A 1 33.27 -27.67 -9.50
C ARG A 1 32.16 -26.74 -9.98
N PRO A 2 30.86 -27.00 -9.74
CA PRO A 2 29.83 -26.03 -10.05
C PRO A 2 29.93 -24.85 -9.06
N ALA A 3 29.85 -23.64 -9.58
CA ALA A 3 29.94 -22.42 -8.80
C ALA A 3 28.73 -22.30 -7.87
N ARG A 4 29.06 -22.06 -6.59
CA ARG A 4 28.25 -21.49 -5.51
C ARG A 4 27.02 -20.75 -6.02
N GLY A 5 25.85 -21.20 -5.56
CA GLY A 5 24.56 -20.62 -5.86
C GLY A 5 24.56 -19.10 -5.82
N ALA A 6 24.31 -18.49 -6.97
CA ALA A 6 23.71 -17.18 -7.01
C ALA A 6 22.27 -17.37 -6.53
N SER A 7 22.04 -17.08 -5.25
CA SER A 7 20.68 -16.84 -4.78
C SER A 7 20.12 -15.73 -5.67
N PRO A 8 19.01 -15.92 -6.40
CA PRO A 8 18.42 -14.82 -7.13
C PRO A 8 18.08 -13.77 -6.07
N ALA A 9 18.73 -12.60 -6.14
CA ALA A 9 18.27 -11.43 -5.41
C ALA A 9 16.76 -11.32 -5.69
N PRO A 10 15.90 -11.12 -4.67
CA PRO A 10 14.46 -11.12 -4.88
C PRO A 10 14.17 -10.13 -6.00
N ALA A 11 13.59 -10.65 -7.10
CA ALA A 11 13.22 -9.88 -8.26
C ALA A 11 12.51 -8.62 -7.78
N GLY A 12 13.03 -7.46 -8.22
CA GLY A 12 12.72 -6.16 -7.65
C GLY A 12 11.23 -6.03 -7.41
N ARG A 13 10.86 -5.75 -6.16
CA ARG A 13 9.56 -5.26 -5.69
C ARG A 13 9.07 -4.14 -6.62
N GLU A 14 8.41 -4.52 -7.71
CA GLU A 14 7.84 -3.58 -8.66
C GLU A 14 6.75 -2.80 -7.93
N ARG A 15 6.98 -1.50 -7.75
CA ARG A 15 6.00 -0.65 -7.06
C ARG A 15 4.77 -0.53 -7.94
N VAL A 16 3.60 -0.80 -7.36
CA VAL A 16 2.31 -0.75 -8.04
C VAL A 16 1.71 0.63 -7.79
N ARG A 17 1.29 1.32 -8.85
CA ARG A 17 0.51 2.54 -8.72
C ARG A 17 -0.95 2.17 -8.44
N VAL A 18 -1.45 2.57 -7.27
CA VAL A 18 -2.83 2.40 -6.86
C VAL A 18 -3.54 3.75 -6.96
N ARG A 19 -4.70 3.77 -7.63
CA ARG A 19 -5.57 4.94 -7.69
C ARG A 19 -6.81 4.68 -6.84
N PHE A 20 -7.06 5.58 -5.90
CA PHE A 20 -8.23 5.59 -5.06
C PHE A 20 -9.28 6.52 -5.67
N SER A 21 -10.54 6.10 -5.62
CA SER A 21 -11.68 6.89 -6.09
C SER A 21 -12.84 6.63 -5.16
N VAL A 22 -13.26 7.66 -4.45
CA VAL A 22 -14.25 7.58 -3.37
C VAL A 22 -15.35 8.60 -3.67
N ALA A 23 -16.56 8.11 -3.94
CA ALA A 23 -17.73 8.98 -4.05
C ALA A 23 -18.27 9.26 -2.64
N ARG A 24 -18.13 10.50 -2.17
CA ARG A 24 -18.61 10.94 -0.86
C ARG A 24 -18.81 12.45 -0.82
N GLU A 25 -20.05 12.84 -0.55
CA GLU A 25 -20.42 14.23 -0.30
C GLU A 25 -19.77 14.72 1.00
N LEU A 26 -18.95 15.77 0.89
CA LEU A 26 -18.38 16.49 2.03
C LEU A 26 -18.90 17.93 2.02
N SER A 27 -18.93 18.55 3.20
CA SER A 27 -19.33 19.94 3.35
C SER A 27 -18.23 20.88 2.84
N PHE A 28 -18.62 22.09 2.44
CA PHE A 28 -17.66 23.12 2.08
C PHE A 28 -16.70 23.41 3.24
N GLY A 29 -15.39 23.42 2.96
CA GLY A 29 -14.34 23.53 3.98
C GLY A 29 -13.87 22.20 4.57
N GLU A 30 -14.45 21.07 4.16
CA GLU A 30 -13.91 19.75 4.49
C GLU A 30 -13.01 19.23 3.35
N SER A 31 -11.92 18.56 3.73
CA SER A 31 -10.98 17.92 2.81
C SER A 31 -10.84 16.44 3.13
N MET A 32 -10.62 15.60 2.11
CA MET A 32 -10.38 14.16 2.32
C MET A 32 -8.91 13.82 2.19
N MET A 33 -8.44 12.97 3.11
CA MET A 33 -7.08 12.48 3.14
C MET A 33 -7.04 10.97 3.29
N LEU A 34 -6.10 10.33 2.60
CA LEU A 34 -5.81 8.92 2.69
C LEU A 34 -4.55 8.72 3.53
N VAL A 35 -4.69 8.04 4.67
CA VAL A 35 -3.57 7.62 5.52
C VAL A 35 -3.51 6.10 5.58
N GLY A 36 -2.34 5.53 5.75
CA GLY A 36 -2.22 4.07 5.87
C GLY A 36 -0.93 3.62 6.51
N SER A 37 -0.70 2.32 6.53
CA SER A 37 0.42 1.70 7.24
C SER A 37 1.79 1.88 6.59
N THR A 38 1.89 2.55 5.44
CA THR A 38 3.16 2.77 4.73
C THR A 38 3.50 4.24 4.69
N ASP A 39 4.80 4.55 4.66
CA ASP A 39 5.32 5.92 4.61
C ASP A 39 4.77 6.72 3.41
N GLU A 40 4.50 6.08 2.27
CA GLU A 40 3.94 6.76 1.09
C GLU A 40 2.52 7.32 1.30
N VAL A 41 1.82 6.88 2.35
CA VAL A 41 0.53 7.39 2.80
C VAL A 41 0.58 7.82 4.27
N GLY A 42 1.75 8.31 4.71
CA GLY A 42 1.93 8.95 6.01
C GLY A 42 2.13 8.01 7.21
N ALA A 43 2.17 6.68 7.03
CA ALA A 43 2.39 5.73 8.13
C ALA A 43 1.47 5.95 9.35
N TRP A 44 0.19 6.23 9.08
CA TRP A 44 -0.87 6.61 10.03
C TRP A 44 -0.83 8.04 10.56
N ASP A 45 0.09 8.86 10.06
CA ASP A 45 0.13 10.30 10.30
C ASP A 45 -0.77 11.03 9.30
N THR A 46 -1.61 11.93 9.82
CA THR A 46 -2.56 12.73 9.03
C THR A 46 -1.95 13.99 8.44
N ASP A 47 -0.77 14.42 8.87
CA ASP A 47 -0.04 15.55 8.29
C ASP A 47 0.75 15.09 7.04
N GLU A 48 1.29 13.88 7.10
CA GLU A 48 2.03 13.22 6.00
C GLU A 48 1.13 12.36 5.09
N GLY A 49 -0.20 12.47 5.26
CA GLY A 49 -1.17 11.71 4.50
C GLY A 49 -1.29 12.16 3.04
N LEU A 50 -1.83 11.28 2.19
CA LEU A 50 -2.12 11.63 0.80
C LEU A 50 -3.43 12.43 0.72
N ALA A 51 -3.35 13.73 0.47
CA ALA A 51 -4.52 14.56 0.15
C ALA A 51 -5.20 14.05 -1.13
N LEU A 52 -6.53 13.90 -1.08
CA LEU A 52 -7.32 13.55 -2.26
C LEU A 52 -7.87 14.80 -2.92
N ASP A 53 -7.86 14.82 -4.25
CA ASP A 53 -8.45 15.87 -5.06
C ASP A 53 -9.96 15.64 -5.18
N TRP A 54 -10.76 16.67 -4.86
CA TRP A 54 -12.19 16.66 -5.13
C TRP A 54 -12.47 16.90 -6.62
N HIS A 55 -13.45 16.18 -7.14
CA HIS A 55 -13.99 16.36 -8.48
C HIS A 55 -15.51 16.50 -8.42
N GLU A 56 -16.08 17.04 -9.50
CA GLU A 56 -17.52 17.19 -9.69
C GLU A 56 -18.25 15.86 -9.43
N GLY A 57 -19.38 15.94 -8.73
CA GLY A 57 -20.15 14.76 -8.29
C GLY A 57 -19.62 14.13 -6.99
N ASP A 58 -18.89 14.89 -6.17
CA ASP A 58 -18.39 14.47 -4.88
C ASP A 58 -17.44 13.27 -4.95
N VAL A 59 -16.63 13.24 -6.01
CA VAL A 59 -15.67 12.17 -6.25
C VAL A 59 -14.28 12.61 -5.83
N TRP A 60 -13.76 11.98 -4.78
CA TRP A 60 -12.41 12.20 -4.28
C TRP A 60 -11.45 11.22 -4.92
N THR A 61 -10.38 11.71 -5.54
CA THR A 61 -9.39 10.83 -6.19
C THR A 61 -7.97 11.15 -5.78
N GLY A 62 -7.14 10.12 -5.72
CA GLY A 62 -5.73 10.24 -5.39
C GLY A 62 -4.96 9.00 -5.83
N SER A 63 -3.68 9.16 -6.13
CA SER A 63 -2.85 8.06 -6.59
C SER A 63 -1.55 7.99 -5.82
N VAL A 64 -1.19 6.79 -5.38
CA VAL A 64 0.05 6.50 -4.65
C VAL A 64 0.71 5.27 -5.23
N THR A 65 2.03 5.25 -5.19
CA THR A 65 2.84 4.14 -5.69
C THR A 65 3.33 3.33 -4.49
N LEU A 66 2.73 2.16 -4.27
CA LEU A 66 2.98 1.30 -3.11
C LEU A 66 3.76 0.06 -3.52
N ALA A 67 4.63 -0.43 -2.65
CA ALA A 67 5.15 -1.79 -2.82
C ALA A 67 3.99 -2.79 -2.63
N PRO A 68 3.84 -3.79 -3.51
CA PRO A 68 2.84 -4.81 -3.30
C PRO A 68 3.14 -5.52 -1.98
N PRO A 69 2.11 -5.97 -1.25
CA PRO A 69 2.35 -6.92 -0.17
C PRO A 69 3.08 -8.10 -0.83
N SER A 70 4.34 -8.34 -0.43
CA SER A 70 5.18 -9.46 -0.89
C SER A 70 4.37 -10.74 -1.05
N ALA A 71 3.97 -11.08 -2.28
CA ALA A 71 3.09 -12.22 -2.54
C ALA A 71 3.57 -13.47 -1.77
N PRO A 72 2.65 -14.29 -1.22
CA PRO A 72 3.06 -15.59 -0.74
C PRO A 72 3.78 -16.28 -1.89
N ASP A 73 4.93 -16.88 -1.59
CA ASP A 73 5.89 -17.51 -2.50
C ASP A 73 5.20 -18.30 -3.64
N ALA A 74 4.75 -17.60 -4.68
CA ALA A 74 4.00 -18.15 -5.80
C ALA A 74 4.90 -18.11 -7.03
N ALA A 75 6.08 -18.70 -6.89
CA ALA A 75 6.92 -19.13 -8.00
C ALA A 75 7.92 -20.21 -7.57
N ARG A 76 7.51 -21.17 -6.74
CA ARG A 76 8.21 -22.47 -6.68
C ARG A 76 7.26 -23.60 -7.03
N GLY A 77 6.85 -23.62 -8.30
CA GLY A 77 6.63 -24.88 -8.99
C GLY A 77 7.98 -25.57 -9.13
N GLY A 78 8.27 -26.49 -8.22
CA GLY A 78 9.47 -27.31 -8.22
C GLY A 78 9.26 -28.47 -7.26
N GLU A 79 8.93 -29.63 -7.82
CA GLU A 79 8.84 -30.92 -7.16
C GLU A 79 10.08 -31.23 -6.29
N ASP A 80 9.78 -31.91 -5.17
CA ASP A 80 10.64 -32.73 -4.32
C ASP A 80 11.71 -32.08 -3.42
N GLY A 81 11.57 -32.29 -2.10
CA GLY A 81 12.71 -32.24 -1.18
C GLY A 81 12.40 -31.83 0.25
N GLU A 82 12.31 -32.84 1.12
CA GLU A 82 12.24 -32.83 2.58
C GLU A 82 13.16 -31.80 3.29
N GLY A 83 12.61 -31.08 4.27
CA GLY A 83 13.37 -30.56 5.41
C GLY A 83 13.29 -29.06 5.71
N GLY A 84 12.89 -28.74 6.95
CA GLY A 84 13.36 -27.54 7.66
C GLY A 84 12.36 -26.41 7.80
N GLY A 85 11.85 -26.22 9.02
CA GLY A 85 10.93 -25.14 9.36
C GLY A 85 11.49 -23.74 9.08
N GLY A 86 10.61 -22.88 8.56
CA GLY A 86 10.80 -21.44 8.50
C GLY A 86 9.46 -20.81 8.83
N GLY A 87 9.42 -20.04 9.93
CA GLY A 87 8.20 -19.42 10.44
C GLY A 87 7.45 -18.67 9.35
N GLY A 88 6.16 -18.94 9.23
CA GLY A 88 5.25 -18.17 8.39
C GLY A 88 5.26 -16.72 8.87
N GLY A 89 6.09 -15.89 8.25
CA GLY A 89 5.98 -14.44 8.30
C GLY A 89 4.67 -14.10 7.62
N GLY A 90 3.58 -14.14 8.39
CA GLY A 90 2.26 -13.74 7.94
C GLY A 90 2.37 -12.34 7.36
N GLN A 91 2.18 -12.25 6.05
CA GLN A 91 2.13 -10.98 5.37
C GLN A 91 1.06 -10.12 6.01
N ALA A 92 1.45 -9.00 6.62
CA ALA A 92 0.49 -8.01 7.08
C ALA A 92 -0.15 -7.36 5.84
N PRO A 93 -1.50 -7.28 5.77
CA PRO A 93 -2.16 -6.57 4.71
C PRO A 93 -1.79 -5.08 4.76
N LEU A 94 -1.73 -4.44 3.60
CA LEU A 94 -1.66 -2.98 3.55
C LEU A 94 -2.98 -2.43 4.06
N LEU A 95 -2.92 -1.67 5.15
CA LEU A 95 -4.09 -1.05 5.74
C LEU A 95 -4.11 0.43 5.41
N PHE A 96 -5.30 0.93 5.10
CA PHE A 96 -5.55 2.32 4.77
C PHE A 96 -6.85 2.79 5.42
N LYS A 97 -6.92 4.08 5.70
CA LYS A 97 -8.08 4.76 6.28
C LYS A 97 -8.26 6.10 5.58
N LEU A 98 -9.52 6.42 5.31
CA LEU A 98 -9.93 7.73 4.84
C LEU A 98 -10.25 8.61 6.04
N VAL A 99 -9.63 9.78 6.09
CA VAL A 99 -9.80 10.79 7.13
C VAL A 99 -10.41 12.02 6.47
N VAL A 100 -11.42 12.61 7.11
CA VAL A 100 -11.93 13.92 6.72
C VAL A 100 -11.33 14.94 7.66
N LEU A 101 -10.58 15.86 7.09
CA LEU A 101 -10.06 17.03 7.77
C LEU A 101 -11.08 18.14 7.63
N ARG A 102 -11.42 18.78 8.74
CA ARG A 102 -12.20 20.02 8.72
C ARG A 102 -11.19 21.14 8.74
N ASP A 103 -11.18 21.99 7.72
CA ASP A 103 -10.40 23.22 7.76
C ASP A 103 -11.01 24.10 8.86
N GLY A 104 -10.37 24.05 10.03
CA GLY A 104 -10.79 24.78 11.20
C GLY A 104 -10.33 26.22 11.11
N ALA A 105 -11.09 27.06 10.43
CA ALA A 105 -11.10 28.48 10.75
C ALA A 105 -12.32 28.76 11.66
N PRO A 106 -12.13 29.19 12.93
CA PRO A 106 -13.19 29.92 13.62
C PRO A 106 -13.46 31.28 12.96
#